data_AF-A0A3M7M5A9-F1
#
_entry.id   AF-A0A3M7M5A9-F1
#
_cell.length_a   1.000
_cell.length_b   1.000
_cell.length_c   1.000
_cell.angle_alpha   90.00
_cell.angle_beta   90.00
_cell.angle_gamma   90.00
#
_symmetry.space_group_name_H-M   'P 1'
#
loop_
_entity.id
_entity.type
_entity.pdbx_description
1 polymer ?
#
loop_
_entity_poly.entity_id
_entity_poly.type
_entity_poly.pdbx_seq_one_letter_code
_entity_poly.pdbx_strand_id
1 'polypeptide(L)' 'MGDGSVQRHGLIICTDSYSIEDVVRWINVLIIKYRVECTIRVPKENQYRIYIRERSMHLIREVVELHMCSTMLFKIKL' A
#
# COMPACT_ATOMS: atom_id res chain seq x y z
N MET A 1 -6.86 6.05 -4.27
CA MET A 1 -7.15 7.18 -5.20
C MET A 1 -6.04 8.23 -5.17
N GLY A 2 -5.65 8.74 -4.00
CA GLY A 2 -4.48 9.64 -3.85
C GLY A 2 -3.13 8.92 -4.02
N ASP A 3 -2.53 8.49 -2.91
CA ASP A 3 -1.09 8.17 -2.82
C ASP A 3 -0.68 6.73 -3.20
N GLY A 4 -1.61 5.97 -3.78
CA GLY A 4 -1.34 4.62 -4.28
C GLY A 4 -0.72 4.67 -5.68
N SER A 5 0.39 3.95 -5.85
CA SER A 5 1.13 3.81 -7.12
C SER A 5 1.38 2.34 -7.45
N VAL A 6 0.91 1.91 -8.62
CA VAL A 6 1.08 0.54 -9.13
C VAL A 6 2.55 0.27 -9.45
N GLN A 7 3.03 -0.93 -9.11
CA GLN A 7 4.39 -1.38 -9.40
C GLN A 7 4.35 -2.74 -10.07
N ARG A 8 5.35 -3.05 -10.89
CA ARG A 8 5.42 -4.32 -11.65
C ARG A 8 5.13 -5.59 -10.82
N HIS A 9 5.49 -5.58 -9.53
CA HIS A 9 5.32 -6.70 -8.60
C HIS A 9 4.55 -6.29 -7.33
N GLY A 10 3.62 -5.34 -7.40
CA GLY A 10 2.81 -4.98 -6.25
C GLY A 10 2.33 -3.53 -6.24
N LEU A 11 2.15 -2.99 -5.04
CA LEU A 11 1.62 -1.63 -4.84
C LEU A 11 2.53 -0.86 -3.88
N ILE A 12 2.75 0.42 -4.19
CA ILE A 12 3.37 1.36 -3.26
C ILE A 12 2.31 2.32 -2.75
N ILE A 13 2.32 2.54 -1.43
CA ILE A 13 1.62 3.65 -0.78
C ILE A 13 2.69 4.67 -0.40
N CYS A 14 2.60 5.88 -0.96
CA CYS A 14 3.51 6.96 -0.65
C CYS A 14 3.13 7.58 0.70
N THR A 15 3.89 7.27 1.74
CA THR A 15 3.72 7.82 3.10
C THR A 15 4.83 8.83 3.44
N ASP A 16 5.29 9.57 2.42
CA ASP A 16 6.48 10.42 2.50
C ASP A 16 6.34 11.58 3.52
N SER A 17 5.11 11.91 3.91
CA SER A 17 4.79 12.98 4.88
C SER A 17 4.69 12.49 6.33
N TYR A 18 4.84 11.19 6.60
CA TYR A 18 4.66 10.60 7.93
C TYR A 18 6.00 10.20 8.54
N SER A 19 6.04 10.16 9.88
CA SER A 19 7.20 9.65 10.60
C SER A 19 7.29 8.13 10.48
N ILE A 20 8.47 7.58 10.76
CA ILE A 20 8.67 6.12 10.77
C ILE A 20 7.75 5.44 11.80
N GLU A 21 7.52 6.05 12.96
CA GLU A 21 6.66 5.47 14.00
C GLU A 21 5.21 5.33 13.51
N ASP A 22 4.69 6.32 12.80
CA ASP A 22 3.34 6.28 12.22
C ASP A 22 3.24 5.22 11.13
N VAL A 23 4.25 5.11 10.26
CA VAL A 23 4.30 4.10 9.21
C VAL A 23 4.36 2.68 9.80
N VAL A 24 5.10 2.48 10.89
CA VAL A 24 5.16 1.19 11.60
C VAL A 24 3.80 0.84 12.22
N ARG A 25 3.10 1.80 12.85
CA ARG A 25 1.74 1.57 13.36
C ARG A 25 0.79 1.17 12.24
N TRP A 26 0.89 1.81 11.08
CA TRP A 26 0.11 1.43 9.90
C TRP A 26 0.41 0.02 9.40
N ILE A 27 1.68 -0.34 9.28
CA ILE A 27 2.09 -1.69 8.85
C ILE A 27 1.59 -2.76 9.82
N ASN A 28 1.61 -2.50 11.13
CA ASN A 28 1.06 -3.43 12.11
C ASN A 28 -0.43 -3.69 11.86
N VAL A 29 -1.22 -2.65 11.56
CA VAL A 29 -2.64 -2.83 11.21
C VAL A 29 -2.80 -3.61 9.91
N LEU A 30 -2.01 -3.31 8.87
CA LEU A 30 -2.07 -4.01 7.58
C LEU A 30 -1.76 -5.50 7.73
N ILE A 31 -0.75 -5.85 8.53
CA ILE A 31 -0.35 -7.23 8.77
C ILE A 31 -1.36 -7.95 9.67
N ILE A 32 -1.73 -7.37 10.82
CA ILE A 32 -2.54 -8.06 11.84
C ILE A 32 -4.00 -8.16 11.39
N LYS A 33 -4.58 -7.06 10.90
CA LYS A 33 -6.02 -6.98 10.59
C LYS A 33 -6.32 -7.49 9.19
N TYR A 34 -5.50 -7.13 8.22
CA TYR A 34 -5.76 -7.42 6.80
C TYR A 34 -4.90 -8.56 6.26
N ARG A 35 -3.96 -9.10 7.04
CA ARG A 35 -3.04 -10.18 6.63
C ARG A 35 -2.26 -9.83 5.36
N VAL A 36 -2.06 -8.54 5.13
CA VAL A 36 -1.35 -8.01 3.95
C VAL A 36 0.14 -8.04 4.23
N GLU A 37 0.89 -8.68 3.35
CA GLU A 37 2.33 -8.64 3.42
C GLU A 37 2.89 -7.38 2.78
N CYS A 38 3.56 -6.59 3.61
CA CYS A 38 4.13 -5.32 3.23
C CYS A 38 5.48 -5.08 3.91
N THR A 39 6.26 -4.17 3.33
CA THR A 39 7.59 -3.78 3.80
C THR A 39 7.77 -2.27 3.66
N ILE A 40 8.60 -1.67 4.51
CA ILE A 40 8.99 -0.25 4.37
C ILE A 40 10.06 -0.12 3.30
N ARG A 41 9.89 0.84 2.39
CA ARG A 41 10.90 1.31 1.45
C ARG A 41 11.29 2.74 1.80
N VAL A 42 12.58 3.03 1.71
CA VAL A 42 13.13 4.36 2.03
C VAL A 42 13.80 4.91 0.76
N PRO A 43 13.05 5.52 -0.17
CA PRO A 43 13.63 6.07 -1.40
C PRO A 43 14.57 7.25 -1.15
N LYS A 44 14.34 8.02 -0.09
CA LYS A 44 15.17 9.14 0.36
C LYS A 44 15.17 9.20 1.88
N GLU A 45 16.16 9.86 2.45
CA GLU A 45 16.22 10.11 3.90
C GLU A 45 14.91 10.73 4.38
N ASN A 46 14.36 10.20 5.48
CA ASN A 46 13.08 10.59 6.08
C ASN A 46 11.85 10.50 5.15
N GLN A 47 11.94 9.79 4.03
CA GLN A 47 10.77 9.45 3.21
C GLN A 47 10.51 7.96 3.30
N TYR A 48 9.37 7.60 3.87
CA TYR A 48 8.98 6.22 4.09
C TYR A 48 7.81 5.88 3.19
N ARG A 49 7.88 4.73 2.53
CA ARG A 49 6.81 4.21 1.67
C ARG A 49 6.48 2.79 2.07
N ILE A 50 5.21 2.43 1.99
CA ILE A 50 4.78 1.07 2.23
C ILE A 50 4.71 0.36 0.88
N TYR A 51 5.51 -0.69 0.71
CA TYR A 51 5.42 -1.58 -0.43
C TYR A 51 4.65 -2.83 -0.05
N ILE A 52 3.54 -3.08 -0.74
CA ILE A 52 2.73 -4.28 -0.63
C ILE A 52 3.15 -5.25 -1.73
N ARG A 53 3.41 -6.50 -1.35
CA ARG A 53 3.83 -7.53 -2.30
C ARG A 53 2.66 -7.97 -3.18
N GLU A 54 2.95 -8.30 -4.43
CA GLU A 54 1.97 -8.82 -5.41
C GLU A 54 1.10 -9.95 -4.85
N ARG A 55 1.71 -10.89 -4.12
CA ARG A 55 1.00 -12.02 -3.52
C ARG A 55 -0.12 -11.62 -2.55
N SER A 56 -0.08 -10.42 -1.97
CA SER A 56 -1.12 -9.89 -1.08
C SER A 56 -2.08 -8.93 -1.78
N MET A 57 -1.93 -8.69 -3.09
CA MET A 57 -2.80 -7.75 -3.82
C MET A 57 -4.25 -8.23 -3.93
N HIS A 58 -4.48 -9.55 -3.96
CA HIS A 58 -5.84 -10.10 -3.98
C HIS A 58 -6.64 -9.71 -2.73
N LEU A 59 -6.02 -9.76 -1.55
CA LEU A 59 -6.61 -9.33 -0.27
C LEU A 59 -6.99 -7.85 -0.30
N ILE A 60 -6.13 -7.01 -0.89
CA ILE A 60 -6.41 -5.58 -0.98
C ILE A 60 -7.57 -5.32 -1.93
N ARG A 61 -7.57 -5.94 -3.11
CA ARG A 61 -8.63 -5.77 -4.11
C ARG A 61 -9.99 -6.10 -3.54
N GLU A 62 -10.11 -7.21 -2.83
CA GLU A 62 -11.37 -7.64 -2.19
C GLU A 62 -11.94 -6.57 -1.24
N VAL A 63 -11.09 -5.86 -0.51
CA VAL A 63 -11.51 -4.82 0.43
C VAL A 63 -11.76 -3.49 -0.28
N VAL A 64 -10.94 -3.09 -1.25
CA VAL A 64 -10.96 -1.72 -1.80
C VAL A 64 -11.76 -1.56 -3.08
N GLU A 65 -11.96 -2.63 -3.87
CA GLU A 65 -12.58 -2.55 -5.20
C GLU A 65 -13.99 -1.96 -5.15
N LEU A 66 -14.80 -2.37 -4.17
CA LEU A 66 -16.15 -1.84 -3.94
C LEU A 66 -16.19 -0.34 -3.60
N HIS A 67 -15.07 0.22 -3.16
CA HIS A 67 -14.96 1.62 -2.75
C HIS A 67 -14.17 2.47 -3.77
N MET A 68 -13.68 1.88 -4.87
CA MET A 68 -12.97 2.61 -5.91
C MET A 68 -13.91 3.03 -7.05
N CYS A 69 -13.76 4.26 -7.53
CA CYS A 69 -14.36 4.67 -8.80
C CYS A 69 -13.75 3.87 -9.95
N SER A 70 -14.58 3.52 -10.94
CA SER A 70 -14.22 2.72 -12.11
C SER A 70 -12.99 3.26 -12.85
N THR A 71 -12.86 4.59 -12.96
CA THR A 71 -11.73 5.26 -13.61
C THR A 71 -10.40 5.10 -12.88
N MET A 72 -10.40 4.62 -11.63
CA MET A 72 -9.21 4.45 -10.79
C MET A 72 -8.86 2.98 -10.54
N LEU A 73 -9.64 2.05 -11.08
CA LEU A 73 -9.40 0.60 -10.91
C LEU A 73 -8.09 0.13 -11.54
N PHE A 74 -7.57 0.84 -12.54
CA PHE A 74 -6.26 0.54 -13.14
C PHE A 74 -5.11 0.58 -12.11
N LYS A 75 -5.28 1.29 -10.99
CA LYS A 75 -4.25 1.37 -9.92
C LYS A 75 -4.14 0.08 -9.09
N ILE A 76 -5.16 -0.77 -9.11
CA ILE A 76 -5.19 -2.03 -8.35
C ILE A 76 -5.15 -3.26 -9.25
N LYS A 77 -5.49 -3.11 -10.54
CA LYS A 77 -5.40 -4.15 -11.57
C LYS A 77 -3.96 -4.24 -12.10
N LEU A 78 -3.15 -5.03 -11.39
CA LEU A 78 -1.96 -5.72 -11.92
C LEU A 78 -2.41 -6.92 -12.71
#